data_AF-E5AE30-F1
#
_entry.id   AF-E5AE30-F1
#
_cell.length_a   1.000
_cell.length_b   1.000
_cell.length_c   1.000
_cell.angle_alpha   90.00
_cell.angle_beta   90.00
_cell.angle_gamma   90.00
#
_symmetry.space_group_name_H-M   'P 1'
#
loop_
_entity.id
_entity.type
_entity.pdbx_description
1 polymer ?
#
loop_
_entity_poly.entity_id
_entity_poly.type
_entity_poly.pdbx_seq_one_letter_code
_entity_poly.pdbx_strand_id
1 'polypeptide(L)'
;MEARMLSVQQMLKVYLDGAARIQSSIHTSHEGNDKIAITDHRNVEGRSSVSASPKPALEALPSRSAVSNGDLKHHEITTMEIKGVASINRNCAFSKVKQHTVEEIQNDSGYATPSLELDTKEIEQLASKILDVIQRYGQHIAPKSEEEHLPEWIGKPLFMEKVMSQLEKGEPVKMILPAFPWKSINKVDKVTGVLPDLGEELALARLNQMCEDIRTVYPMGGQVWLATDGLVFDDVVGIPDLETWTYSERLFQITQECGFDQNIRLLRVMDILGYTAGRKLDWELYISLAQRCRDHLMASYGRTEDEVRAMMREDSDTLLTYCGFIRFLESDLRYSHIATTATSGQKYRKCVKKVAINMMIRAESFTKLLQSSYTDYVRLSIHPSTGTVKLSIPLIITGTGEFPRTPWHSSIALSVTGVYSTVHRKNVQETHTSMFREDDNDSSSPHYFREKSTLWDWEDKDVVFQPHFPNTLIVRPRSTIPSGAKTLTGEQITKLRALIAVHTAGPVIIEGFANTDMLDTVAAAV
;
A
#
# COMPACT_ATOMS: atom_id res chain seq x y z
N MET A 1 9.18 21.00 30.01
CA MET A 1 9.87 19.95 30.80
C MET A 1 9.83 18.66 30.01
N GLU A 2 10.98 18.33 29.44
CA GLU A 2 11.24 17.20 28.55
C GLU A 2 10.93 15.85 29.24
N ALA A 3 10.25 14.95 28.53
CA ALA A 3 10.16 13.55 28.92
C ALA A 3 10.21 12.62 27.69
N ARG A 4 11.45 12.26 27.36
CA ARG A 4 11.93 10.97 26.80
C ARG A 4 11.39 10.53 25.42
N MET A 5 12.00 11.09 24.37
CA MET A 5 12.33 10.31 23.17
C MET A 5 13.53 9.41 23.50
N LEU A 6 13.37 8.09 23.39
CA LEU A 6 14.50 7.16 23.37
C LEU A 6 14.96 7.03 21.92
N SER A 7 16.25 7.28 21.68
CA SER A 7 16.87 7.08 20.38
C SER A 7 16.88 5.60 19.99
N VAL A 8 16.82 5.30 18.69
CA VAL A 8 16.83 3.94 18.13
C VAL A 8 18.04 3.13 18.63
N GLN A 9 19.18 3.79 18.90
CA GLN A 9 20.37 3.15 19.48
C GLN A 9 20.18 2.68 20.93
N GLN A 10 19.39 3.40 21.74
CA GLN A 10 19.07 2.99 23.11
C GLN A 10 18.13 1.78 23.11
N MET A 11 17.22 1.67 22.13
CA MET A 11 16.39 0.48 21.97
C MET A 11 17.20 -0.74 21.49
N LEU A 12 18.19 -0.53 20.60
CA LEU A 12 19.10 -1.60 20.16
C LEU A 12 19.97 -2.12 21.31
N LYS A 13 20.48 -1.22 22.15
CA LYS A 13 21.33 -1.58 23.30
C LYS A 13 20.57 -2.34 24.38
N VAL A 14 19.33 -1.93 24.69
CA VAL A 14 18.44 -2.65 25.63
C VAL A 14 18.08 -4.04 25.12
N TYR A 15 17.98 -4.23 23.80
CA TYR A 15 17.70 -5.54 23.20
C TYR A 15 18.92 -6.47 23.23
N LEU A 16 20.12 -5.96 22.92
CA LEU A 16 21.37 -6.72 22.97
C LEU A 16 21.76 -7.11 24.40
N ASP A 17 21.58 -6.22 25.38
CA ASP A 17 21.81 -6.52 26.80
C ASP A 17 20.80 -7.55 27.35
N GLY A 18 19.58 -7.58 26.78
CA GLY A 18 18.56 -8.58 27.10
C GLY A 18 18.90 -9.98 26.57
N ALA A 19 19.52 -10.07 25.39
CA ALA A 19 19.94 -11.34 24.79
C ALA A 19 21.13 -11.98 25.55
N ALA A 20 22.07 -11.17 26.06
CA ALA A 20 23.21 -11.65 26.84
C ALA A 20 22.80 -12.27 28.20
N ARG A 21 21.73 -11.77 28.83
CA ARG A 21 21.20 -12.31 30.11
C ARG A 21 20.47 -13.65 29.96
N ILE A 22 19.95 -13.95 28.77
CA ILE A 22 19.28 -15.22 28.50
C ILE A 22 20.32 -16.33 28.27
N GLN A 23 21.48 -16.02 27.70
CA GLN A 23 22.58 -16.98 27.55
C GLN A 23 23.26 -17.34 28.88
N SER A 24 23.33 -16.43 29.86
CA SER A 24 23.91 -16.75 31.18
C SER A 24 23.00 -17.60 32.08
N SER A 25 21.72 -17.76 31.72
CA SER A 25 20.71 -18.46 32.53
C SER A 25 20.55 -19.95 32.15
N ILE A 26 21.22 -20.41 31.09
CA ILE A 26 21.11 -21.78 30.54
C ILE A 26 22.36 -22.62 30.89
N HIS A 27 23.32 -22.08 31.65
CA HIS A 27 24.58 -22.76 31.98
C HIS A 27 24.89 -22.85 33.48
N THR A 28 23.88 -23.09 34.31
CA THR A 28 24.10 -23.58 35.68
C THR A 28 22.98 -24.53 36.11
N SER A 29 23.40 -25.63 36.74
CA SER A 29 22.67 -26.63 37.54
C SER A 29 22.08 -27.85 36.84
N HIS A 30 22.93 -28.87 36.68
CA HIS A 30 22.56 -30.27 36.86
C HIS A 30 23.48 -30.88 37.94
N GLU A 31 22.87 -31.35 39.04
CA GLU A 31 23.37 -32.17 40.18
C GLU A 31 22.58 -31.68 41.43
N GLY A 32 21.94 -32.48 42.28
CA GLY A 32 21.84 -33.92 42.49
C GLY A 32 20.74 -34.20 43.53
N ASN A 33 20.71 -35.45 43.98
CA ASN A 33 19.72 -36.21 44.75
C ASN A 33 19.06 -35.63 46.03
N ASP A 34 17.93 -36.29 46.33
CA ASP A 34 17.45 -36.85 47.61
C ASP A 34 16.27 -36.23 48.38
N LYS A 35 15.27 -37.12 48.56
CA LYS A 35 14.29 -37.36 49.64
C LYS A 35 14.05 -36.28 50.70
N ILE A 36 12.77 -36.06 51.03
CA ILE A 36 12.13 -36.40 52.33
C ILE A 36 10.67 -35.89 52.35
N ALA A 37 9.79 -36.72 52.92
CA ALA A 37 8.37 -36.46 53.19
C ALA A 37 8.15 -35.49 54.37
N ILE A 38 6.90 -35.01 54.56
CA ILE A 38 6.15 -34.91 55.85
C ILE A 38 5.09 -33.77 55.80
N THR A 39 3.84 -34.23 55.80
CA THR A 39 2.59 -33.81 56.47
C THR A 39 2.32 -32.39 57.01
N ASP A 40 1.05 -32.02 56.82
CA ASP A 40 0.04 -31.52 57.78
C ASP A 40 -0.24 -30.02 58.06
N HIS A 41 -1.51 -29.69 57.80
CA HIS A 41 -2.49 -28.89 58.56
C HIS A 41 -2.03 -27.71 59.45
N ARG A 42 -2.69 -26.54 59.30
CA ARG A 42 -3.84 -26.09 60.14
C ARG A 42 -4.30 -24.66 59.84
N ASN A 43 -5.62 -24.49 59.97
CA ASN A 43 -6.40 -23.25 60.06
C ASN A 43 -5.88 -22.24 61.09
N VAL A 44 -6.10 -20.94 60.82
CA VAL A 44 -6.54 -19.95 61.83
C VAL A 44 -7.45 -18.90 61.18
N GLU A 45 -8.63 -18.70 61.77
CA GLU A 45 -9.60 -17.64 61.50
C GLU A 45 -9.16 -16.29 62.11
N GLY A 46 -9.63 -15.18 61.54
CA GLY A 46 -9.55 -13.85 62.17
C GLY A 46 -10.38 -12.80 61.46
N ARG A 47 -11.55 -12.46 62.03
CA ARG A 47 -12.47 -11.39 61.62
C ARG A 47 -11.89 -9.99 61.86
N SER A 48 -12.24 -9.03 61.00
CA SER A 48 -12.62 -7.66 61.41
C SER A 48 -13.40 -6.95 60.29
N SER A 49 -14.50 -6.33 60.70
CA SER A 49 -15.55 -5.60 59.99
C SER A 49 -15.15 -4.19 59.50
N VAL A 50 -15.87 -3.61 58.52
CA VAL A 50 -16.80 -2.45 58.70
C VAL A 50 -17.35 -1.90 57.35
N SER A 51 -18.69 -1.74 57.34
CA SER A 51 -19.66 -0.90 56.58
C SER A 51 -19.50 -0.55 55.09
N ALA A 52 -20.54 -0.87 54.30
CA ALA A 52 -21.64 0.05 53.90
C ALA A 52 -22.44 -0.50 52.70
N SER A 53 -23.76 -0.50 52.80
CA SER A 53 -24.76 -0.75 51.72
C SER A 53 -25.68 0.48 51.61
N PRO A 54 -26.65 0.60 50.65
CA PRO A 54 -26.94 -0.21 49.46
C PRO A 54 -27.23 0.63 48.16
N LYS A 55 -27.33 -0.05 47.01
CA LYS A 55 -28.10 0.39 45.82
C LYS A 55 -29.26 -0.59 45.56
N PRO A 56 -30.41 -0.16 45.02
CA PRO A 56 -31.64 -0.95 45.06
C PRO A 56 -31.86 -1.88 43.85
N ALA A 57 -32.37 -3.06 44.21
CA ALA A 57 -33.43 -3.90 43.62
C ALA A 57 -33.64 -3.98 42.10
N LEU A 58 -33.40 -5.19 41.58
CA LEU A 58 -34.17 -5.84 40.50
C LEU A 58 -35.53 -6.31 41.03
N GLU A 59 -36.59 -6.13 40.24
CA GLU A 59 -37.84 -6.91 40.33
C GLU A 59 -37.85 -8.05 39.32
N ALA A 60 -38.60 -9.09 39.66
CA ALA A 60 -38.53 -10.43 39.09
C ALA A 60 -39.88 -10.90 38.54
N LEU A 61 -39.79 -12.01 37.79
CA LEU A 61 -40.77 -13.10 37.53
C LEU A 61 -41.64 -13.00 36.26
N PRO A 62 -42.18 -14.13 35.71
CA PRO A 62 -42.01 -15.54 36.11
C PRO A 62 -41.71 -16.56 34.97
N SER A 63 -41.28 -17.75 35.41
CA SER A 63 -41.29 -19.09 34.76
C SER A 63 -42.72 -19.62 34.51
N ARG A 64 -43.09 -20.60 33.67
CA ARG A 64 -42.50 -21.87 33.16
C ARG A 64 -43.33 -22.32 31.93
N SER A 65 -42.74 -23.11 31.02
CA SER A 65 -43.21 -24.49 30.69
C SER A 65 -42.27 -25.15 29.68
N ALA A 66 -42.05 -26.45 29.86
CA ALA A 66 -41.16 -27.29 29.07
C ALA A 66 -41.96 -28.12 28.05
N VAL A 67 -41.47 -28.24 26.80
CA VAL A 67 -41.80 -29.33 25.87
C VAL A 67 -40.57 -29.63 24.98
N SER A 68 -40.39 -30.91 24.69
CA SER A 68 -39.20 -31.57 24.13
C SER A 68 -38.96 -31.43 22.61
N ASN A 69 -37.70 -31.65 22.23
CA ASN A 69 -37.13 -32.27 21.02
C ASN A 69 -37.80 -32.05 19.65
N GLY A 70 -37.02 -31.48 18.73
CA GLY A 70 -37.22 -31.61 17.29
C GLY A 70 -36.16 -30.83 16.50
N ASP A 71 -35.27 -31.55 15.83
CA ASP A 71 -34.42 -31.05 14.73
C ASP A 71 -35.26 -30.23 13.73
N LEU A 72 -34.77 -29.06 13.29
CA LEU A 72 -35.14 -28.46 11.98
C LEU A 72 -34.23 -27.26 11.62
N LYS A 73 -33.37 -27.52 10.63
CA LYS A 73 -32.92 -26.70 9.49
C LYS A 73 -33.03 -25.16 9.56
N HIS A 74 -31.87 -24.52 9.40
CA HIS A 74 -31.72 -23.10 9.08
C HIS A 74 -32.03 -22.78 7.60
N HIS A 75 -33.12 -22.03 7.40
CA HIS A 75 -33.39 -21.03 6.35
C HIS A 75 -33.98 -19.86 7.14
N GLU A 76 -33.75 -18.57 6.93
CA GLU A 76 -33.28 -17.70 5.86
C GLU A 76 -33.07 -16.34 6.55
N ILE A 77 -31.99 -15.60 6.29
CA ILE A 77 -32.03 -14.13 6.16
C ILE A 77 -30.91 -13.75 5.19
N THR A 78 -31.17 -13.72 3.88
CA THR A 78 -30.40 -12.88 2.95
C THR A 78 -31.21 -12.62 1.68
N THR A 79 -31.82 -11.44 1.55
CA THR A 79 -32.08 -10.80 0.25
C THR A 79 -32.33 -9.30 0.45
N MET A 80 -31.88 -8.52 -0.55
CA MET A 80 -31.88 -7.06 -0.76
C MET A 80 -30.50 -6.43 -0.57
N GLU A 81 -29.86 -5.77 -1.56
CA GLU A 81 -30.22 -5.41 -2.94
C GLU A 81 -28.90 -5.05 -3.67
N ILE A 82 -28.61 -5.67 -4.82
CA ILE A 82 -27.67 -5.14 -5.82
C ILE A 82 -28.49 -4.93 -7.08
N LYS A 83 -28.77 -3.67 -7.42
CA LYS A 83 -29.21 -3.28 -8.75
C LYS A 83 -28.55 -1.96 -9.11
N GLY A 84 -27.82 -1.93 -10.23
CA GLY A 84 -27.63 -0.70 -10.97
C GLY A 84 -26.27 -0.47 -11.60
N VAL A 85 -25.76 -1.34 -12.48
CA VAL A 85 -24.95 -0.91 -13.63
C VAL A 85 -25.18 -1.88 -14.80
N ALA A 86 -26.25 -1.64 -15.57
CA ALA A 86 -26.43 -2.27 -16.88
C ALA A 86 -27.28 -1.36 -17.77
N SER A 87 -26.63 -0.42 -18.45
CA SER A 87 -27.02 0.07 -19.78
C SER A 87 -26.11 1.21 -20.19
N ILE A 88 -25.35 1.04 -21.27
CA ILE A 88 -25.17 2.02 -22.34
C ILE A 88 -24.63 1.28 -23.58
N ASN A 89 -25.47 1.31 -24.61
CA ASN A 89 -25.27 1.17 -26.05
C ASN A 89 -24.13 0.31 -26.63
N ARG A 90 -24.55 -0.85 -27.17
CA ARG A 90 -23.95 -1.47 -28.36
C ARG A 90 -24.53 -0.80 -29.60
N ASN A 91 -23.69 -0.24 -30.45
CA ASN A 91 -23.90 -0.19 -31.91
C ASN A 91 -22.62 0.27 -32.61
N CYS A 92 -21.81 -0.67 -33.05
CA CYS A 92 -21.25 -0.58 -34.40
C CYS A 92 -20.92 -1.99 -34.89
N ALA A 93 -21.54 -2.35 -36.01
CA ALA A 93 -21.37 -3.61 -36.69
C ALA A 93 -20.07 -3.59 -37.48
N PHE A 94 -19.19 -4.58 -37.27
CA PHE A 94 -18.40 -5.13 -38.35
C PHE A 94 -18.42 -6.66 -38.28
N SER A 95 -18.74 -7.21 -39.43
CA SER A 95 -19.14 -8.57 -39.72
C SER A 95 -17.98 -9.54 -39.88
N LYS A 96 -18.22 -10.79 -39.48
CA LYS A 96 -17.72 -12.05 -40.08
C LYS A 96 -16.21 -12.17 -40.31
N VAL A 97 -15.53 -12.89 -39.42
CA VAL A 97 -14.34 -13.69 -39.78
C VAL A 97 -14.55 -15.12 -39.28
N LYS A 98 -14.41 -16.08 -40.20
CA LYS A 98 -14.52 -17.52 -39.98
C LYS A 98 -13.33 -18.01 -39.14
N GLN A 99 -13.60 -18.93 -38.22
CA GLN A 99 -12.59 -19.77 -37.61
C GLN A 99 -11.85 -20.56 -38.70
N HIS A 100 -10.54 -20.38 -38.82
CA HIS A 100 -9.66 -21.31 -39.49
C HIS A 100 -8.57 -21.78 -38.53
N THR A 101 -8.44 -23.09 -38.51
CA THR A 101 -7.43 -23.94 -37.86
C THR A 101 -6.02 -23.44 -38.16
N VAL A 102 -5.17 -23.37 -37.15
CA VAL A 102 -3.75 -23.03 -37.29
C VAL A 102 -3.00 -24.29 -37.74
N GLU A 103 -2.81 -24.44 -39.05
CA GLU A 103 -1.72 -25.23 -39.61
C GLU A 103 -0.54 -24.30 -39.90
N GLU A 104 0.67 -24.82 -39.69
CA GLU A 104 1.96 -24.15 -39.77
C GLU A 104 2.12 -23.29 -41.03
N ILE A 105 2.20 -21.98 -40.85
CA ILE A 105 2.68 -21.06 -41.89
C ILE A 105 4.12 -20.70 -41.52
N GLN A 106 5.07 -21.25 -42.28
CA GLN A 106 6.44 -20.76 -42.35
C GLN A 106 6.40 -19.29 -42.79
N ASN A 107 6.92 -18.42 -41.94
CA ASN A 107 7.00 -16.99 -42.17
C ASN A 107 8.15 -16.72 -43.18
N ASP A 108 7.84 -16.74 -44.47
CA ASP A 108 8.71 -16.26 -45.55
C ASP A 108 8.26 -14.87 -46.01
N SER A 109 8.30 -13.90 -45.09
CA SER A 109 8.19 -12.49 -45.45
C SER A 109 9.29 -11.71 -44.75
N GLY A 110 10.35 -11.41 -45.50
CA GLY A 110 11.57 -10.73 -45.07
C GLY A 110 11.38 -9.26 -44.71
N TYR A 111 10.50 -8.96 -43.76
CA TYR A 111 10.56 -7.73 -42.99
C TYR A 111 11.32 -8.03 -41.70
N ALA A 112 12.63 -7.84 -41.74
CA ALA A 112 13.44 -7.80 -40.54
C ALA A 112 12.88 -6.70 -39.63
N THR A 113 12.36 -7.09 -38.46
CA THR A 113 12.26 -6.17 -37.32
C THR A 113 13.65 -5.56 -37.15
N PRO A 114 13.83 -4.23 -37.12
CA PRO A 114 15.15 -3.65 -36.95
C PRO A 114 15.66 -4.04 -35.57
N SER A 115 16.51 -5.06 -35.49
CA SER A 115 17.37 -5.27 -34.33
C SER A 115 18.30 -4.06 -34.33
N LEU A 116 18.14 -3.19 -33.34
CA LEU A 116 19.14 -2.20 -33.00
C LEU A 116 20.40 -2.97 -32.60
N GLU A 117 21.27 -3.27 -33.55
CA GLU A 117 22.62 -3.79 -33.30
C GLU A 117 23.45 -2.64 -32.71
N LEU A 118 23.17 -2.30 -31.46
CA LEU A 118 23.99 -1.39 -30.66
C LEU A 118 25.29 -2.12 -30.31
N ASP A 119 26.41 -1.41 -30.39
CA ASP A 119 27.68 -1.93 -29.87
C ASP A 119 27.56 -2.15 -28.35
N THR A 120 28.28 -3.13 -27.79
CA THR A 120 28.22 -3.48 -26.37
C THR A 120 28.45 -2.25 -25.47
N LYS A 121 29.33 -1.34 -25.89
CA LYS A 121 29.60 -0.09 -25.18
C LYS A 121 28.41 0.88 -25.18
N GLU A 122 27.65 0.93 -26.26
CA GLU A 122 26.45 1.76 -26.37
C GLU A 122 25.32 1.20 -25.50
N ILE A 123 25.17 -0.13 -25.47
CA ILE A 123 24.21 -0.83 -24.60
C ILE A 123 24.52 -0.58 -23.12
N GLU A 124 25.80 -0.67 -22.73
CA GLU A 124 26.23 -0.40 -21.35
C GLU A 124 25.94 1.05 -20.94
N GLN A 125 26.23 2.02 -21.82
CA GLN A 125 25.93 3.43 -21.56
C GLN A 125 24.43 3.70 -21.45
N LEU A 126 23.63 3.08 -22.33
CA LEU A 126 22.18 3.19 -22.29
C LEU A 126 21.60 2.56 -21.03
N ALA A 127 22.06 1.36 -20.65
CA ALA A 127 21.66 0.70 -19.42
C ALA A 127 21.97 1.54 -18.18
N SER A 128 23.16 2.15 -18.13
CA SER A 128 23.54 3.05 -17.03
C SER A 128 22.62 4.27 -16.94
N LYS A 129 22.32 4.92 -18.09
CA LYS A 129 21.37 6.05 -18.15
C LYS A 129 19.96 5.67 -17.67
N ILE A 130 19.48 4.49 -18.05
CA ILE A 130 18.18 4.00 -17.60
C ILE A 130 18.18 3.78 -16.09
N LEU A 131 19.23 3.16 -15.54
CA LEU A 131 19.34 2.95 -14.10
C LEU A 131 19.48 4.28 -13.34
N ASP A 132 20.12 5.31 -13.94
CA ASP A 132 20.12 6.67 -13.38
C ASP A 132 18.71 7.27 -13.34
N VAL A 133 17.91 7.07 -14.39
CA VAL A 133 16.50 7.45 -14.40
C VAL A 133 15.75 6.77 -13.26
N ILE A 134 15.88 5.46 -13.08
CA ILE A 134 15.20 4.72 -12.00
C ILE A 134 15.71 5.22 -10.64
N GLN A 135 17.01 5.45 -10.47
CA GLN A 135 17.60 5.94 -9.22
C GLN A 135 17.06 7.30 -8.80
N ARG A 136 16.71 8.21 -9.73
CA ARG A 136 16.04 9.49 -9.41
C ARG A 136 14.71 9.31 -8.68
N TYR A 137 14.08 8.14 -8.81
CA TYR A 137 12.83 7.83 -8.11
C TYR A 137 13.05 7.21 -6.74
N GLY A 138 14.28 6.78 -6.45
CA GLY A 138 14.62 6.05 -5.25
C GLY A 138 15.09 6.92 -4.09
N GLN A 139 15.03 6.34 -2.89
CA GLN A 139 15.56 6.90 -1.66
C GLN A 139 16.17 5.79 -0.81
N HIS A 140 17.49 5.83 -0.64
CA HIS A 140 18.21 4.90 0.23
C HIS A 140 18.43 5.50 1.61
N ILE A 141 18.54 4.63 2.61
CA ILE A 141 19.11 5.04 3.89
C ILE A 141 20.62 5.08 3.68
N ALA A 142 21.18 6.28 3.54
CA ALA A 142 22.62 6.47 3.49
C ALA A 142 23.27 5.91 4.77
N PRO A 143 24.43 5.24 4.68
CA PRO A 143 25.34 5.12 5.81
C PRO A 143 25.63 6.54 6.35
N LYS A 144 25.80 6.69 7.66
CA LYS A 144 26.18 7.98 8.26
C LYS A 144 27.62 8.34 7.86
N SER A 145 27.82 8.88 6.66
CA SER A 145 29.04 9.59 6.27
C SER A 145 28.69 11.07 6.08
N GLU A 146 29.58 11.96 6.52
CA GLU A 146 29.39 13.42 6.59
C GLU A 146 29.40 14.12 5.21
N GLU A 147 29.20 13.41 4.11
CA GLU A 147 29.24 13.96 2.75
C GLU A 147 27.81 14.06 2.16
N GLU A 148 27.40 15.29 1.82
CA GLU A 148 26.09 15.68 1.27
C GLU A 148 25.84 15.22 -0.18
N HIS A 149 26.48 14.14 -0.64
CA HIS A 149 26.16 13.56 -1.94
C HIS A 149 24.98 12.59 -1.78
N LEU A 150 24.00 12.66 -2.72
CA LEU A 150 23.00 11.61 -2.84
C LEU A 150 23.77 10.28 -2.95
N PRO A 151 23.59 9.33 -2.01
CA PRO A 151 24.35 8.10 -2.04
C PRO A 151 24.08 7.40 -3.37
N GLU A 152 25.15 7.15 -4.12
CA GLU A 152 25.10 6.34 -5.34
C GLU A 152 24.41 5.02 -5.02
N TRP A 153 23.55 4.54 -5.92
CA TRP A 153 22.83 3.29 -5.69
C TRP A 153 23.81 2.13 -5.67
N ILE A 154 24.16 1.67 -4.47
CA ILE A 154 25.16 0.62 -4.22
C ILE A 154 24.87 -0.64 -5.05
N GLY A 155 23.60 -0.99 -5.20
CA GLY A 155 23.15 -2.15 -5.97
C GLY A 155 23.08 -1.94 -7.48
N LYS A 156 23.32 -0.73 -8.00
CA LYS A 156 23.26 -0.44 -9.45
C LYS A 156 24.03 -1.46 -10.31
N PRO A 157 25.27 -1.88 -9.94
CA PRO A 157 26.00 -2.90 -10.70
C PRO A 157 25.25 -4.24 -10.83
N LEU A 158 24.48 -4.65 -9.81
CA LEU A 158 23.69 -5.90 -9.86
C LEU A 158 22.57 -5.88 -10.90
N PHE A 159 22.15 -4.69 -11.33
CA PHE A 159 21.05 -4.51 -12.27
C PHE A 159 21.54 -4.14 -13.68
N MET A 160 22.81 -3.78 -13.84
CA MET A 160 23.40 -3.47 -15.14
C MET A 160 23.19 -4.62 -16.14
N GLU A 161 23.65 -5.82 -15.81
CA GLU A 161 23.53 -6.99 -16.69
C GLU A 161 22.07 -7.31 -17.04
N LYS A 162 21.16 -7.16 -16.07
CA LYS A 162 19.73 -7.40 -16.28
C LYS A 162 19.11 -6.41 -17.25
N VAL A 163 19.47 -5.13 -17.15
CA VAL A 163 18.99 -4.10 -18.08
C VAL A 163 19.61 -4.32 -19.45
N MET A 164 20.92 -4.55 -19.53
CA MET A 164 21.61 -4.81 -20.80
C MET A 164 20.96 -5.98 -21.57
N SER A 165 20.68 -7.10 -20.89
CA SER A 165 20.02 -8.26 -21.52
C SER A 165 18.63 -7.94 -22.09
N GLN A 166 17.90 -7.01 -21.49
CA GLN A 166 16.58 -6.58 -21.99
C GLN A 166 16.71 -5.61 -23.16
N LEU A 167 17.73 -4.74 -23.14
CA LEU A 167 18.05 -3.84 -24.25
C LEU A 167 18.46 -4.61 -25.50
N GLU A 168 19.30 -5.65 -25.36
CA GLU A 168 19.71 -6.54 -26.45
C GLU A 168 18.52 -7.23 -27.12
N LYS A 169 17.45 -7.49 -26.37
CA LYS A 169 16.20 -8.09 -26.88
C LYS A 169 15.23 -7.07 -27.45
N GLY A 170 15.53 -5.78 -27.34
CA GLY A 170 14.60 -4.70 -27.72
C GLY A 170 13.31 -4.70 -26.88
N GLU A 171 13.38 -5.15 -25.63
CA GLU A 171 12.23 -5.21 -24.73
C GLU A 171 12.16 -3.99 -23.81
N PRO A 172 10.97 -3.58 -23.32
CA PRO A 172 10.86 -2.61 -22.23
C PRO A 172 11.67 -3.05 -21.01
N VAL A 173 12.24 -2.10 -20.27
CA VAL A 173 12.97 -2.42 -19.04
C VAL A 173 11.99 -2.79 -17.93
N LYS A 174 11.97 -4.07 -17.57
CA LYS A 174 11.06 -4.66 -16.60
C LYS A 174 11.57 -4.48 -15.18
N MET A 175 10.68 -3.98 -14.32
CA MET A 175 10.88 -3.77 -12.90
C MET A 175 9.81 -4.54 -12.13
N ILE A 176 10.15 -5.11 -10.97
CA ILE A 176 9.21 -5.82 -10.10
C ILE A 176 9.10 -5.11 -8.75
N LEU A 177 7.88 -4.78 -8.33
CA LEU A 177 7.60 -4.08 -7.09
C LEU A 177 6.52 -4.84 -6.28
N PRO A 178 6.90 -5.51 -5.18
CA PRO A 178 5.94 -5.99 -4.19
C PRO A 178 5.37 -4.80 -3.42
N ALA A 179 4.06 -4.57 -3.55
CA ALA A 179 3.37 -3.39 -3.02
C ALA A 179 1.85 -3.52 -3.23
N PHE A 180 1.09 -2.49 -2.81
CA PHE A 180 -0.37 -2.40 -2.99
C PHE A 180 -1.15 -3.61 -2.45
N PRO A 181 -0.98 -3.90 -1.15
CA PRO A 181 -1.65 -4.98 -0.46
C PRO A 181 -3.19 -4.83 -0.41
N TRP A 182 -3.63 -3.92 0.45
CA TRP A 182 -5.00 -3.60 0.89
C TRP A 182 -4.87 -2.40 1.85
N LYS A 183 -5.89 -1.56 2.02
CA LYS A 183 -5.88 -0.51 3.06
C LYS A 183 -5.78 -1.13 4.47
N SER A 184 -5.06 -0.46 5.37
CA SER A 184 -4.91 -0.89 6.77
C SER A 184 -6.27 -1.16 7.44
N ILE A 185 -6.33 -2.21 8.28
CA ILE A 185 -7.53 -2.59 9.04
C ILE A 185 -8.03 -1.48 9.98
N ASN A 186 -7.16 -0.54 10.35
CA ASN A 186 -7.52 0.64 11.13
C ASN A 186 -8.17 1.74 10.26
N LYS A 187 -9.46 1.55 9.96
CA LYS A 187 -10.31 2.49 9.21
C LYS A 187 -10.79 3.69 10.03
N VAL A 188 -10.53 3.66 11.35
CA VAL A 188 -10.96 4.69 12.30
C VAL A 188 -9.91 5.80 12.39
N ASP A 189 -8.66 5.44 12.64
CA ASP A 189 -7.59 6.39 12.92
C ASP A 189 -6.67 6.66 11.73
N LYS A 190 -6.48 5.69 10.82
CA LYS A 190 -5.35 5.73 9.87
C LYS A 190 -5.74 6.09 8.45
N VAL A 191 -6.62 5.29 7.86
CA VAL A 191 -6.97 5.36 6.44
C VAL A 191 -8.37 5.93 6.25
N THR A 192 -8.69 6.28 5.02
CA THR A 192 -9.99 6.83 4.62
C THR A 192 -11.11 5.78 4.57
N GLY A 193 -10.79 4.55 4.17
CA GLY A 193 -11.73 3.45 3.97
C GLY A 193 -11.03 2.15 3.56
N VAL A 194 -11.72 1.27 2.83
CA VAL A 194 -11.19 -0.03 2.34
C VAL A 194 -10.59 0.04 0.94
N LEU A 195 -11.04 1.00 0.13
CA LEU A 195 -10.66 1.12 -1.27
C LEU A 195 -9.43 2.01 -1.44
N PRO A 196 -8.70 1.87 -2.57
CA PRO A 196 -7.73 2.86 -3.02
C PRO A 196 -8.30 4.28 -3.00
N ASP A 197 -7.51 5.23 -2.51
CA ASP A 197 -7.85 6.65 -2.46
C ASP A 197 -6.81 7.47 -3.25
N LEU A 198 -6.78 8.80 -3.08
CA LEU A 198 -5.82 9.65 -3.80
C LEU A 198 -4.37 9.18 -3.62
N GLY A 199 -4.02 8.56 -2.49
CA GLY A 199 -2.67 8.06 -2.26
C GLY A 199 -2.29 6.96 -3.25
N GLU A 200 -3.17 6.01 -3.51
CA GLU A 200 -2.92 4.97 -4.50
C GLU A 200 -2.86 5.55 -5.92
N GLU A 201 -3.72 6.51 -6.26
CA GLU A 201 -3.73 7.17 -7.57
C GLU A 201 -2.41 7.93 -7.84
N LEU A 202 -1.94 8.73 -6.87
CA LEU A 202 -0.66 9.44 -6.96
C LEU A 202 0.52 8.47 -7.07
N ALA A 203 0.48 7.35 -6.33
CA ALA A 203 1.52 6.34 -6.37
C ALA A 203 1.60 5.63 -7.73
N LEU A 204 0.46 5.26 -8.30
CA LEU A 204 0.39 4.66 -9.65
C LEU A 204 0.86 5.66 -10.72
N ALA A 205 0.40 6.91 -10.66
CA ALA A 205 0.84 7.96 -11.58
C ALA A 205 2.36 8.18 -11.51
N ARG A 206 2.93 8.16 -10.30
CA ARG A 206 4.38 8.27 -10.10
C ARG A 206 5.16 7.14 -10.75
N LEU A 207 4.70 5.89 -10.58
CA LEU A 207 5.33 4.73 -11.20
C LEU A 207 5.21 4.75 -12.72
N ASN A 208 4.06 5.18 -13.24
CA ASN A 208 3.86 5.39 -14.67
C ASN A 208 4.82 6.45 -15.21
N GLN A 209 4.97 7.58 -14.51
CA GLN A 209 5.91 8.64 -14.91
C GLN A 209 7.35 8.13 -14.95
N MET A 210 7.76 7.24 -14.05
CA MET A 210 9.08 6.61 -14.11
C MET A 210 9.30 5.83 -15.42
N CYS A 211 8.29 5.07 -15.86
CA CYS A 211 8.35 4.35 -17.13
C CYS A 211 8.42 5.29 -18.33
N GLU A 212 7.69 6.41 -18.30
CA GLU A 212 7.73 7.44 -19.34
C GLU A 212 9.07 8.20 -19.37
N ASP A 213 9.64 8.50 -18.20
CA ASP A 213 10.98 9.08 -18.08
C ASP A 213 12.04 8.16 -18.69
N ILE A 214 11.92 6.83 -18.52
CA ILE A 214 12.79 5.86 -19.21
C ILE A 214 12.55 5.93 -20.73
N ARG A 215 11.30 6.09 -21.17
CA ARG A 215 10.94 6.20 -22.60
C ARG A 215 11.66 7.34 -23.30
N THR A 216 11.96 8.43 -22.58
CA THR A 216 12.70 9.58 -23.13
C THR A 216 14.13 9.26 -23.53
N VAL A 217 14.75 8.23 -22.92
CA VAL A 217 16.13 7.80 -23.23
C VAL A 217 16.19 6.47 -23.98
N TYR A 218 15.14 5.65 -23.86
CA TYR A 218 15.03 4.34 -24.50
C TYR A 218 13.61 4.12 -25.03
N PRO A 219 13.39 4.04 -26.36
CA PRO A 219 12.04 4.06 -26.95
C PRO A 219 11.04 3.02 -26.42
N MET A 220 11.52 1.86 -25.95
CA MET A 220 10.63 0.83 -25.38
C MET A 220 10.18 1.12 -23.94
N GLY A 221 10.74 2.16 -23.32
CA GLY A 221 10.36 2.62 -21.99
C GLY A 221 10.66 1.62 -20.89
N GLY A 222 10.00 1.82 -19.75
CA GLY A 222 10.00 0.87 -18.64
C GLY A 222 8.65 0.19 -18.47
N GLN A 223 8.64 -0.92 -17.74
CA GLN A 223 7.41 -1.55 -17.29
C GLN A 223 7.54 -1.96 -15.82
N VAL A 224 6.63 -1.48 -14.97
CA VAL A 224 6.54 -1.88 -13.56
C VAL A 224 5.51 -3.00 -13.42
N TRP A 225 5.98 -4.16 -12.98
CA TRP A 225 5.16 -5.28 -12.58
C TRP A 225 4.88 -5.14 -11.08
N LEU A 226 3.65 -4.77 -10.74
CA LEU A 226 3.17 -4.63 -9.37
C LEU A 226 2.74 -6.00 -8.84
N ALA A 227 3.64 -6.65 -8.10
CA ALA A 227 3.35 -7.89 -7.41
C ALA A 227 2.51 -7.58 -6.16
N THR A 228 1.18 -7.51 -6.31
CA THR A 228 0.27 -7.25 -5.21
C THR A 228 0.41 -8.35 -4.18
N ASP A 229 0.92 -8.00 -3.01
CA ASP A 229 1.19 -8.92 -1.91
C ASP A 229 -0.05 -9.14 -1.04
N GLY A 230 -1.21 -8.69 -1.55
CA GLY A 230 -2.57 -8.87 -1.04
C GLY A 230 -2.82 -10.11 -0.17
N LEU A 231 -3.01 -11.18 -0.93
CA LEU A 231 -3.35 -12.51 -0.47
C LEU A 231 -2.24 -13.17 0.37
N VAL A 232 -1.01 -12.63 0.35
CA VAL A 232 0.14 -13.19 1.07
C VAL A 232 0.01 -12.96 2.57
N PHE A 233 -0.65 -11.87 2.98
CA PHE A 233 -0.63 -11.39 4.37
C PHE A 233 -2.01 -11.13 4.99
N ASP A 234 -3.06 -11.00 4.20
CA ASP A 234 -4.40 -10.60 4.68
C ASP A 234 -4.89 -11.46 5.85
N ASP A 235 -4.70 -12.79 5.79
CA ASP A 235 -5.00 -13.73 6.88
C ASP A 235 -4.18 -13.46 8.16
N VAL A 236 -2.92 -13.05 8.01
CA VAL A 236 -2.00 -12.75 9.12
C VAL A 236 -2.40 -11.48 9.87
N VAL A 237 -2.93 -10.48 9.16
CA VAL A 237 -3.31 -9.17 9.74
C VAL A 237 -4.81 -9.02 9.99
N GLY A 238 -5.61 -10.01 9.59
CA GLY A 238 -7.05 -10.07 9.84
C GLY A 238 -7.90 -9.30 8.85
N ILE A 239 -7.42 -9.12 7.63
CA ILE A 239 -8.16 -8.47 6.55
C ILE A 239 -8.96 -9.54 5.79
N PRO A 240 -10.27 -9.36 5.57
CA PRO A 240 -11.06 -10.32 4.81
C PRO A 240 -10.60 -10.44 3.36
N ASP A 241 -10.61 -11.66 2.80
CA ASP A 241 -10.30 -11.94 1.39
C ASP A 241 -11.08 -11.04 0.42
N LEU A 242 -12.35 -10.72 0.75
CA LEU A 242 -13.18 -9.84 -0.06
C LEU A 242 -12.66 -8.40 -0.10
N GLU A 243 -12.10 -7.90 1.00
CA GLU A 243 -11.49 -6.56 1.02
C GLU A 243 -10.21 -6.55 0.20
N THR A 244 -9.36 -7.58 0.32
CA THR A 244 -8.17 -7.77 -0.51
C THR A 244 -8.52 -7.80 -2.00
N TRP A 245 -9.52 -8.61 -2.36
CA TRP A 245 -10.03 -8.71 -3.74
C TRP A 245 -10.52 -7.36 -4.25
N THR A 246 -11.42 -6.71 -3.52
CA THR A 246 -12.05 -5.46 -3.96
C THR A 246 -11.03 -4.33 -4.08
N TYR A 247 -10.07 -4.23 -3.16
CA TYR A 247 -8.96 -3.29 -3.26
C TYR A 247 -8.14 -3.53 -4.53
N SER A 248 -7.76 -4.79 -4.79
CA SER A 248 -7.00 -5.15 -5.99
C SER A 248 -7.77 -4.83 -7.27
N GLU A 249 -9.06 -5.19 -7.37
CA GLU A 249 -9.91 -4.88 -8.52
C GLU A 249 -10.01 -3.38 -8.77
N ARG A 250 -10.12 -2.57 -7.71
CA ARG A 250 -10.14 -1.11 -7.87
C ARG A 250 -8.80 -0.58 -8.41
N LEU A 251 -7.66 -1.15 -8.04
CA LEU A 251 -6.37 -0.78 -8.64
C LEU A 251 -6.29 -1.12 -10.14
N PHE A 252 -6.79 -2.29 -10.54
CA PHE A 252 -6.91 -2.64 -11.96
C PHE A 252 -7.78 -1.64 -12.72
N GLN A 253 -8.88 -1.18 -12.13
CA GLN A 253 -9.72 -0.16 -12.74
C GLN A 253 -9.01 1.19 -12.85
N ILE A 254 -8.37 1.67 -11.77
CA ILE A 254 -7.63 2.95 -11.79
C ILE A 254 -6.55 2.93 -12.87
N THR A 255 -5.79 1.84 -12.98
CA THR A 255 -4.74 1.74 -14.02
C THR A 255 -5.30 1.77 -15.44
N GLN A 256 -6.49 1.22 -15.69
CA GLN A 256 -7.16 1.33 -16.99
C GLN A 256 -7.76 2.72 -17.23
N GLU A 257 -8.45 3.29 -16.24
CA GLU A 257 -9.06 4.63 -16.28
C GLU A 257 -8.01 5.70 -16.59
N CYS A 258 -6.81 5.56 -16.02
CA CYS A 258 -5.69 6.48 -16.25
C CYS A 258 -4.81 6.14 -17.46
N GLY A 259 -5.06 5.03 -18.17
CA GLY A 259 -4.25 4.61 -19.32
C GLY A 259 -2.82 4.20 -18.97
N PHE A 260 -2.60 3.63 -17.78
CA PHE A 260 -1.29 3.16 -17.31
C PHE A 260 -1.01 1.70 -17.67
N ASP A 261 -1.93 1.03 -18.35
CA ASP A 261 -1.90 -0.41 -18.66
C ASP A 261 -0.71 -0.84 -19.54
N GLN A 262 -0.14 0.07 -20.32
CA GLN A 262 1.09 -0.21 -21.07
C GLN A 262 2.33 -0.29 -20.17
N ASN A 263 2.37 0.50 -19.10
CA ASN A 263 3.54 0.67 -18.25
C ASN A 263 3.43 -0.07 -16.92
N ILE A 264 2.21 -0.33 -16.44
CA ILE A 264 1.94 -0.94 -15.14
C ILE A 264 1.15 -2.23 -15.34
N ARG A 265 1.76 -3.35 -14.93
CA ARG A 265 1.12 -4.66 -14.91
C ARG A 265 0.91 -5.11 -13.47
N LEU A 266 -0.34 -5.28 -13.04
CA LEU A 266 -0.63 -5.85 -11.74
C LEU A 266 -0.60 -7.38 -11.79
N LEU A 267 0.03 -7.98 -10.79
CA LEU A 267 0.14 -9.42 -10.60
C LEU A 267 -0.23 -9.80 -9.18
N ARG A 268 -1.25 -10.62 -9.03
CA ARG A 268 -1.56 -11.29 -7.78
C ARG A 268 -0.67 -12.52 -7.64
N VAL A 269 -0.48 -13.00 -6.41
CA VAL A 269 0.30 -14.23 -6.16
C VAL A 269 -0.22 -15.43 -6.97
N MET A 270 -1.53 -15.51 -7.22
CA MET A 270 -2.11 -16.57 -8.06
C MET A 270 -1.73 -16.47 -9.55
N ASP A 271 -1.46 -15.26 -10.05
CA ASP A 271 -0.94 -15.04 -11.40
C ASP A 271 0.51 -15.51 -11.49
N ILE A 272 1.31 -15.17 -10.48
CA ILE A 272 2.73 -15.55 -10.38
C ILE A 272 2.88 -17.08 -10.26
N LEU A 273 1.98 -17.74 -9.52
CA LEU A 273 1.93 -19.19 -9.39
C LEU A 273 1.26 -19.90 -10.60
N GLY A 274 0.78 -19.16 -11.59
CA GLY A 274 0.22 -19.68 -12.83
C GLY A 274 -1.21 -20.23 -12.76
N TYR A 275 -1.95 -20.00 -11.67
CA TYR A 275 -3.30 -20.56 -11.49
C TYR A 275 -4.39 -19.88 -12.33
N THR A 276 -4.11 -18.67 -12.82
CA THR A 276 -5.05 -17.82 -13.57
C THR A 276 -4.71 -17.70 -15.05
N ALA A 277 -3.67 -18.39 -15.51
CA ALA A 277 -3.22 -18.32 -16.90
C ALA A 277 -4.37 -18.65 -17.87
N GLY A 278 -4.64 -17.73 -18.81
CA GLY A 278 -5.68 -17.88 -19.83
C GLY A 278 -7.12 -17.78 -19.31
N ARG A 279 -7.34 -17.35 -18.06
CA ARG A 279 -8.67 -17.25 -17.45
C ARG A 279 -8.96 -15.82 -17.00
N LYS A 280 -10.18 -15.37 -17.21
CA LYS A 280 -10.67 -14.16 -16.53
C LYS A 280 -10.86 -14.52 -15.05
N LEU A 281 -10.21 -13.78 -14.18
CA LEU A 281 -10.35 -13.95 -12.73
C LEU A 281 -11.61 -13.20 -12.27
N ASP A 282 -12.53 -13.91 -11.65
CA ASP A 282 -13.68 -13.36 -10.93
C ASP A 282 -13.57 -13.72 -9.43
N TRP A 283 -14.53 -13.22 -8.64
CA TRP A 283 -14.55 -13.45 -7.20
C TRP A 283 -14.61 -14.94 -6.83
N GLU A 284 -15.44 -15.73 -7.52
CA GLU A 284 -15.62 -17.16 -7.24
C GLU A 284 -14.33 -17.94 -7.48
N LEU A 285 -13.65 -17.67 -8.59
CA LEU A 285 -12.36 -18.27 -8.87
C LEU A 285 -11.29 -17.78 -7.88
N TYR A 286 -11.24 -16.48 -7.59
CA TYR A 286 -10.29 -15.90 -6.62
C TYR A 286 -10.39 -16.60 -5.27
N ILE A 287 -11.59 -16.67 -4.68
CA ILE A 287 -11.77 -17.22 -3.34
C ILE A 287 -11.51 -18.73 -3.32
N SER A 288 -11.84 -19.45 -4.41
CA SER A 288 -11.53 -20.89 -4.53
C SER A 288 -10.02 -21.18 -4.56
N LEU A 289 -9.22 -20.23 -5.05
CA LEU A 289 -7.77 -20.36 -5.18
C LEU A 289 -7.01 -19.76 -3.99
N ALA A 290 -7.63 -18.85 -3.24
CA ALA A 290 -6.98 -18.05 -2.19
C ALA A 290 -6.12 -18.90 -1.23
N GLN A 291 -6.75 -19.86 -0.55
CA GLN A 291 -6.04 -20.73 0.40
C GLN A 291 -5.00 -21.62 -0.29
N ARG A 292 -5.35 -22.18 -1.46
CA ARG A 292 -4.43 -23.03 -2.23
C ARG A 292 -3.14 -22.28 -2.62
N CYS A 293 -3.25 -20.98 -2.95
CA CYS A 293 -2.11 -20.15 -3.28
C CYS A 293 -1.23 -19.88 -2.06
N ARG A 294 -1.82 -19.59 -0.89
CA ARG A 294 -1.06 -19.45 0.37
C ARG A 294 -0.32 -20.73 0.70
N ASP A 295 -1.00 -21.88 0.60
CA ASP A 295 -0.40 -23.19 0.89
C ASP A 295 0.74 -23.51 -0.10
N HIS A 296 0.56 -23.25 -1.40
CA HIS A 296 1.61 -23.45 -2.40
C HIS A 296 2.81 -22.54 -2.15
N LEU A 297 2.58 -21.25 -1.88
CA LEU A 297 3.65 -20.30 -1.52
C LEU A 297 4.48 -20.83 -0.35
N MET A 298 3.81 -21.25 0.73
CA MET A 298 4.48 -21.74 1.92
C MET A 298 5.17 -23.09 1.70
N ALA A 299 4.58 -24.01 0.94
CA ALA A 299 5.16 -25.32 0.70
C ALA A 299 6.42 -25.26 -0.18
N SER A 300 6.46 -24.37 -1.18
CA SER A 300 7.56 -24.31 -2.16
C SER A 300 8.61 -23.24 -1.82
N TYR A 301 8.18 -22.14 -1.21
CA TYR A 301 9.03 -20.96 -0.97
C TYR A 301 9.10 -20.56 0.51
N GLY A 302 8.39 -21.28 1.39
CA GLY A 302 8.33 -21.02 2.82
C GLY A 302 9.69 -20.88 3.48
N ARG A 303 9.78 -19.95 4.43
CA ARG A 303 10.87 -19.83 5.39
C ARG A 303 10.39 -20.24 6.78
N THR A 304 11.28 -20.84 7.56
CA THR A 304 11.08 -21.07 8.98
C THR A 304 11.29 -19.79 9.77
N GLU A 305 10.75 -19.73 10.99
CA GLU A 305 11.00 -18.61 11.89
C GLU A 305 12.50 -18.46 12.21
N ASP A 306 13.22 -19.57 12.38
CA ASP A 306 14.65 -19.54 12.70
C ASP A 306 15.49 -18.98 11.56
N GLU A 307 15.18 -19.35 10.30
CA GLU A 307 15.82 -18.75 9.12
C GLU A 307 15.59 -17.25 9.07
N VAL A 308 14.34 -16.79 9.25
CA VAL A 308 14.01 -15.36 9.23
C VAL A 308 14.75 -14.61 10.35
N ARG A 309 14.83 -15.19 11.55
CA ARG A 309 15.58 -14.61 12.66
C ARG A 309 17.08 -14.56 12.38
N ALA A 310 17.64 -15.53 11.65
CA ALA A 310 19.03 -15.48 11.18
C ALA A 310 19.22 -14.37 10.16
N MET A 311 18.35 -14.27 9.15
CA MET A 311 18.38 -13.18 8.17
C MET A 311 18.30 -11.80 8.83
N MET A 312 17.44 -11.60 9.83
CA MET A 312 17.38 -10.33 10.58
C MET A 312 18.66 -9.98 11.35
N ARG A 313 19.52 -10.96 11.65
CA ARG A 313 20.82 -10.72 12.29
C ARG A 313 21.91 -10.38 11.26
N GLU A 314 21.82 -10.94 10.07
CA GLU A 314 22.87 -10.93 9.05
C GLU A 314 22.62 -9.90 7.94
N ASP A 315 21.36 -9.61 7.62
CA ASP A 315 20.93 -8.63 6.63
C ASP A 315 20.22 -7.42 7.27
N SER A 316 20.81 -6.25 7.06
CA SER A 316 20.25 -4.98 7.52
C SER A 316 18.89 -4.67 6.88
N ASP A 317 18.66 -5.06 5.63
CA ASP A 317 17.41 -4.76 4.92
C ASP A 317 16.24 -5.58 5.47
N THR A 318 16.44 -6.87 5.74
CA THR A 318 15.46 -7.71 6.46
C THR A 318 15.16 -7.12 7.84
N LEU A 319 16.17 -6.68 8.61
CA LEU A 319 15.96 -6.06 9.92
C LEU A 319 15.16 -4.75 9.83
N LEU A 320 15.50 -3.87 8.88
CA LEU A 320 14.77 -2.61 8.63
C LEU A 320 13.30 -2.87 8.32
N THR A 321 13.02 -3.90 7.52
CA THR A 321 11.66 -4.33 7.17
C THR A 321 10.89 -4.76 8.41
N TYR A 322 11.48 -5.62 9.26
CA TYR A 322 10.88 -6.03 10.53
C TYR A 322 10.62 -4.84 11.48
N CYS A 323 11.59 -3.92 11.60
CA CYS A 323 11.41 -2.71 12.40
C CYS A 323 10.25 -1.85 11.88
N GLY A 324 10.09 -1.75 10.56
CA GLY A 324 8.95 -1.13 9.91
C GLY A 324 7.63 -1.80 10.30
N PHE A 325 7.55 -3.13 10.19
CA PHE A 325 6.37 -3.93 10.56
C PHE A 325 5.94 -3.67 12.00
N ILE A 326 6.88 -3.73 12.96
CA ILE A 326 6.58 -3.44 14.37
C ILE A 326 6.00 -2.02 14.54
N ARG A 327 6.58 -1.02 13.85
CA ARG A 327 6.18 0.37 13.98
C ARG A 327 4.75 0.62 13.51
N PHE A 328 4.32 0.03 12.38
CA PHE A 328 2.96 0.28 11.88
C PHE A 328 1.93 -0.67 12.49
N LEU A 329 2.26 -1.94 12.76
CA LEU A 329 1.30 -2.93 13.26
C LEU A 329 0.72 -2.57 14.64
N GLU A 330 1.48 -1.90 15.51
CA GLU A 330 0.94 -1.44 16.81
C GLU A 330 -0.20 -0.42 16.63
N SER A 331 -0.21 0.32 15.52
CA SER A 331 -1.32 1.22 15.17
C SER A 331 -2.40 0.54 14.34
N ASP A 332 -2.04 -0.34 13.40
CA ASP A 332 -2.99 -1.01 12.50
C ASP A 332 -3.92 -1.94 13.27
N LEU A 333 -3.35 -2.77 14.14
CA LEU A 333 -4.11 -3.83 14.78
C LEU A 333 -5.00 -3.33 15.92
N ARG A 334 -5.00 -2.03 16.25
CA ARG A 334 -5.68 -1.45 17.41
C ARG A 334 -7.20 -1.73 17.43
N TYR A 335 -7.83 -1.77 16.25
CA TYR A 335 -9.26 -2.05 16.09
C TYR A 335 -9.53 -3.42 15.47
N SER A 336 -8.51 -4.28 15.41
CA SER A 336 -8.63 -5.64 14.89
C SER A 336 -9.11 -6.62 15.97
N HIS A 337 -9.56 -7.79 15.54
CA HIS A 337 -9.83 -8.91 16.45
C HIS A 337 -8.59 -9.36 17.24
N ILE A 338 -7.36 -9.09 16.75
CA ILE A 338 -6.13 -9.38 17.49
C ILE A 338 -6.05 -8.51 18.75
N ALA A 339 -6.47 -7.25 18.69
CA ALA A 339 -6.49 -6.38 19.86
C ALA A 339 -7.51 -6.84 20.91
N THR A 340 -8.67 -7.38 20.50
CA THR A 340 -9.70 -7.83 21.45
C THR A 340 -9.27 -9.04 22.27
N THR A 341 -8.34 -9.85 21.75
CA THR A 341 -7.76 -10.99 22.50
C THR A 341 -6.74 -10.57 23.57
N ALA A 342 -6.23 -9.34 23.52
CA ALA A 342 -5.17 -8.87 24.40
C ALA A 342 -5.73 -8.21 25.67
N THR A 343 -5.60 -8.88 26.81
CA THR A 343 -6.11 -8.36 28.10
C THR A 343 -5.29 -7.21 28.70
N SER A 344 -4.18 -6.79 28.06
CA SER A 344 -3.34 -5.68 28.50
C SER A 344 -2.45 -5.15 27.37
N GLY A 345 -1.94 -3.92 27.50
CA GLY A 345 -1.03 -3.32 26.51
C GLY A 345 0.27 -4.12 26.29
N GLN A 346 0.79 -4.77 27.34
CA GLN A 346 1.98 -5.63 27.20
C GLN A 346 1.67 -6.90 26.40
N LYS A 347 0.52 -7.55 26.66
CA LYS A 347 0.08 -8.71 25.87
C LYS A 347 -0.18 -8.31 24.41
N TYR A 348 -0.79 -7.15 24.19
CA TYR A 348 -1.02 -6.62 22.85
C TYR A 348 0.30 -6.47 22.07
N ARG A 349 1.32 -5.85 22.66
CA ARG A 349 2.64 -5.73 22.02
C ARG A 349 3.30 -7.08 21.75
N LYS A 350 3.08 -8.10 22.59
CA LYS A 350 3.54 -9.46 22.31
C LYS A 350 2.80 -10.07 21.11
N CYS A 351 1.48 -9.90 21.01
CA CYS A 351 0.71 -10.32 19.85
C CYS A 351 1.19 -9.62 18.56
N VAL A 352 1.37 -8.30 18.60
CA VAL A 352 1.92 -7.51 17.49
C VAL A 352 3.27 -8.06 17.02
N LYS A 353 4.19 -8.37 17.96
CA LYS A 353 5.48 -8.99 17.62
C LYS A 353 5.32 -10.36 16.95
N LYS A 354 4.39 -11.19 17.40
CA LYS A 354 4.11 -12.49 16.78
C LYS A 354 3.58 -12.33 15.35
N VAL A 355 2.64 -11.39 15.15
CA VAL A 355 2.11 -11.05 13.82
C VAL A 355 3.23 -10.54 12.91
N ALA A 356 4.11 -9.66 13.41
CA ALA A 356 5.24 -9.14 12.65
C ALA A 356 6.22 -10.23 12.21
N ILE A 357 6.50 -11.22 13.06
CA ILE A 357 7.35 -12.38 12.70
C ILE A 357 6.66 -13.24 11.62
N ASN A 358 5.36 -13.51 11.74
CA ASN A 358 4.62 -14.23 10.70
C ASN A 358 4.61 -13.47 9.37
N MET A 359 4.48 -12.14 9.41
CA MET A 359 4.63 -11.31 8.22
C MET A 359 6.04 -11.40 7.63
N MET A 360 7.10 -11.40 8.44
CA MET A 360 8.46 -11.58 7.90
C MET A 360 8.63 -12.93 7.20
N ILE A 361 8.09 -14.01 7.77
CA ILE A 361 8.07 -15.34 7.13
C ILE A 361 7.39 -15.26 5.75
N ARG A 362 6.21 -14.67 5.68
CA ARG A 362 5.45 -14.53 4.42
C ARG A 362 6.18 -13.61 3.42
N ALA A 363 6.76 -12.50 3.87
CA ALA A 363 7.46 -11.53 3.05
C ALA A 363 8.73 -12.12 2.41
N GLU A 364 9.52 -12.85 3.18
CA GLU A 364 10.73 -13.52 2.66
C GLU A 364 10.38 -14.71 1.75
N SER A 365 9.29 -15.43 2.06
CA SER A 365 8.79 -16.49 1.18
C SER A 365 8.32 -15.94 -0.16
N PHE A 366 7.60 -14.81 -0.15
CA PHE A 366 7.16 -14.13 -1.37
C PHE A 366 8.33 -13.53 -2.13
N THR A 367 9.34 -13.00 -1.44
CA THR A 367 10.58 -12.53 -2.07
C THR A 367 11.30 -13.67 -2.78
N LYS A 368 11.39 -14.85 -2.16
CA LYS A 368 11.97 -16.05 -2.77
C LYS A 368 11.20 -16.49 -4.02
N LEU A 369 9.86 -16.48 -3.99
CA LEU A 369 9.02 -16.73 -5.18
C LEU A 369 9.38 -15.74 -6.30
N LEU A 370 9.36 -14.44 -6.02
CA LEU A 370 9.64 -13.41 -7.03
C LEU A 370 11.05 -13.52 -7.60
N GLN A 371 12.05 -13.83 -6.77
CA GLN A 371 13.43 -14.05 -7.23
C GLN A 371 13.56 -15.27 -8.15
N SER A 372 12.73 -16.30 -7.95
CA SER A 372 12.71 -17.48 -8.84
C SER A 372 11.95 -17.25 -10.14
N SER A 373 10.90 -16.42 -10.12
CA SER A 373 10.01 -16.21 -11.27
C SER A 373 10.43 -15.04 -12.17
N TYR A 374 11.13 -14.04 -11.61
CA TYR A 374 11.46 -12.78 -12.28
C TYR A 374 12.94 -12.45 -12.11
N THR A 375 13.80 -13.34 -12.61
CA THR A 375 15.26 -13.29 -12.41
C THR A 375 15.91 -12.09 -13.12
N ASP A 376 15.37 -11.67 -14.26
CA ASP A 376 15.87 -10.58 -15.12
C ASP A 376 15.28 -9.20 -14.79
N TYR A 377 14.47 -9.08 -13.73
CA TYR A 377 13.79 -7.82 -13.39
C TYR A 377 14.64 -6.97 -12.45
N VAL A 378 14.54 -5.65 -12.60
CA VAL A 378 15.06 -4.70 -11.61
C VAL A 378 14.16 -4.74 -10.36
N ARG A 379 14.74 -5.02 -9.20
CA ARG A 379 13.98 -5.20 -7.96
C ARG A 379 13.75 -3.86 -7.26
N LEU A 380 12.49 -3.43 -7.23
CA LEU A 380 12.06 -2.26 -6.49
C LEU A 380 11.52 -2.66 -5.10
N SER A 381 11.36 -1.68 -4.22
CA SER A 381 10.81 -1.86 -2.87
C SER A 381 10.11 -0.61 -2.38
N ILE A 382 9.10 -0.78 -1.52
CA ILE A 382 8.50 0.31 -0.74
C ILE A 382 9.05 0.42 0.69
N HIS A 383 9.99 -0.46 1.07
CA HIS A 383 10.61 -0.42 2.39
C HIS A 383 11.91 0.36 2.32
N PRO A 384 12.30 1.08 3.38
CA PRO A 384 13.65 1.61 3.47
C PRO A 384 14.71 0.50 3.33
N SER A 385 15.78 0.79 2.60
CA SER A 385 16.84 -0.16 2.23
C SER A 385 18.19 0.54 2.19
N THR A 386 19.24 -0.25 2.41
CA THR A 386 20.64 0.10 2.11
C THR A 386 20.93 0.28 0.62
N GLY A 387 20.02 -0.17 -0.27
CA GLY A 387 20.18 -0.09 -1.71
C GLY A 387 20.99 -1.21 -2.34
N THR A 388 21.41 -2.22 -1.57
CA THR A 388 22.32 -3.28 -2.03
C THR A 388 21.68 -4.25 -3.02
N VAL A 389 20.50 -4.79 -2.70
CA VAL A 389 19.83 -5.85 -3.49
C VAL A 389 18.47 -5.42 -4.08
N LYS A 390 18.04 -4.20 -3.76
CA LYS A 390 16.78 -3.60 -4.20
C LYS A 390 16.87 -2.08 -4.16
N LEU A 391 16.02 -1.42 -4.93
CA LEU A 391 15.87 0.03 -4.92
C LEU A 391 14.58 0.44 -4.21
N SER A 392 14.69 1.18 -3.12
CA SER A 392 13.53 1.71 -2.41
C SER A 392 12.96 2.91 -3.15
N ILE A 393 11.68 2.88 -3.51
CA ILE A 393 10.96 3.94 -4.22
C ILE A 393 9.89 4.51 -3.28
N PRO A 394 10.08 5.73 -2.75
CA PRO A 394 9.00 6.51 -2.16
C PRO A 394 7.86 6.72 -3.17
N LEU A 395 6.68 6.19 -2.84
CA LEU A 395 5.50 6.27 -3.71
C LEU A 395 4.81 7.63 -3.67
N ILE A 396 4.93 8.35 -2.56
CA ILE A 396 4.39 9.70 -2.38
C ILE A 396 5.54 10.63 -2.07
N ILE A 397 5.71 11.69 -2.85
CA ILE A 397 6.70 12.71 -2.54
C ILE A 397 6.12 13.67 -1.50
N THR A 398 6.76 13.72 -0.34
CA THR A 398 6.43 14.67 0.73
C THR A 398 7.48 15.76 0.78
N GLY A 399 7.10 16.98 1.15
CA GLY A 399 8.03 18.11 1.29
C GLY A 399 9.03 17.99 2.46
N THR A 400 9.00 16.90 3.24
CA THR A 400 9.79 16.73 4.46
C THR A 400 11.13 16.01 4.24
N GLY A 401 11.31 15.36 3.09
CA GLY A 401 12.49 14.50 2.82
C GLY A 401 12.52 13.18 3.60
N GLU A 402 11.59 12.97 4.54
CA GLU A 402 11.45 11.70 5.25
C GLU A 402 10.91 10.61 4.33
N PHE A 403 11.30 9.35 4.59
CA PHE A 403 10.72 8.22 3.87
C PHE A 403 9.21 8.13 4.20
N PRO A 404 8.33 8.33 3.20
CA PRO A 404 6.90 8.52 3.43
C PRO A 404 6.23 7.21 3.88
N ARG A 405 5.05 7.34 4.50
CA ARG A 405 4.19 6.18 4.71
C ARG A 405 3.65 5.72 3.36
N THR A 406 3.44 4.41 3.21
CA THR A 406 2.77 3.91 2.01
C THR A 406 1.29 4.33 1.99
N PRO A 407 0.69 4.46 0.80
CA PRO A 407 -0.71 4.88 0.64
C PRO A 407 -1.71 4.05 1.46
N TRP A 408 -1.47 2.74 1.57
CA TRP A 408 -2.36 1.83 2.29
C TRP A 408 -2.23 1.88 3.82
N HIS A 409 -1.20 2.53 4.36
CA HIS A 409 -1.05 2.75 5.81
C HIS A 409 -1.34 4.21 6.22
N SER A 410 -1.86 5.03 5.30
CA SER A 410 -2.10 6.46 5.54
C SER A 410 -3.26 6.99 4.68
N SER A 411 -3.50 8.30 4.78
CA SER A 411 -4.37 9.09 3.91
C SER A 411 -3.57 10.27 3.36
N ILE A 412 -4.01 10.87 2.25
CA ILE A 412 -3.38 12.08 1.72
C ILE A 412 -4.01 13.34 2.32
N ALA A 413 -3.16 14.27 2.75
CA ALA A 413 -3.51 15.64 3.06
C ALA A 413 -2.88 16.60 2.03
N LEU A 414 -3.71 17.44 1.41
CA LEU A 414 -3.32 18.47 0.46
C LEU A 414 -3.32 19.84 1.15
N SER A 415 -2.16 20.50 1.15
CA SER A 415 -2.01 21.87 1.67
C SER A 415 -2.30 22.93 0.61
N VAL A 416 -2.58 24.17 1.03
CA VAL A 416 -2.78 25.32 0.11
C VAL A 416 -1.57 25.58 -0.79
N THR A 417 -0.39 25.13 -0.38
CA THR A 417 0.84 25.24 -1.17
C THR A 417 0.93 24.21 -2.30
N GLY A 418 0.01 23.25 -2.36
CA GLY A 418 0.02 22.14 -3.31
C GLY A 418 0.82 20.92 -2.86
N VAL A 419 1.51 21.01 -1.72
CA VAL A 419 2.28 19.89 -1.16
C VAL A 419 1.33 18.82 -0.63
N TYR A 420 1.59 17.57 -1.03
CA TYR A 420 0.98 16.39 -0.44
C TYR A 420 1.74 15.93 0.80
N SER A 421 0.99 15.39 1.77
CA SER A 421 1.55 14.76 2.96
C SER A 421 0.79 13.48 3.32
N THR A 422 1.52 12.47 3.80
CA THR A 422 0.94 11.21 4.26
C THR A 422 0.58 11.32 5.74
N VAL A 423 -0.71 11.30 6.05
CA VAL A 423 -1.22 11.51 7.41
C VAL A 423 -2.03 10.30 7.90
N HIS A 424 -2.20 10.19 9.22
CA HIS A 424 -3.25 9.35 9.77
C HIS A 424 -4.53 10.18 9.86
N ARG A 425 -5.66 9.63 9.39
CA ARG A 425 -6.99 10.29 9.40
C ARG A 425 -7.28 11.06 10.68
N LYS A 426 -7.05 10.48 11.86
CA LYS A 426 -7.34 11.13 13.15
C LYS A 426 -6.61 12.46 13.38
N ASN A 427 -5.47 12.68 12.72
CA ASN A 427 -4.64 13.87 12.94
C ASN A 427 -5.14 15.09 12.14
N VAL A 428 -6.09 14.90 11.20
CA VAL A 428 -6.53 15.94 10.26
C VAL A 428 -8.02 16.25 10.31
N GLN A 429 -8.77 15.58 11.21
CA GLN A 429 -10.24 15.74 11.31
C GLN A 429 -10.67 17.18 11.62
N GLU A 430 -9.88 17.92 12.41
CA GLU A 430 -10.21 19.29 12.81
C GLU A 430 -9.66 20.34 11.83
N THR A 431 -8.50 20.07 11.23
CA THR A 431 -7.73 21.04 10.42
C THR A 431 -8.03 20.96 8.92
N HIS A 432 -8.60 19.85 8.45
CA HIS A 432 -8.85 19.60 7.04
C HIS A 432 -10.34 19.31 6.77
N THR A 433 -10.75 19.54 5.53
CA THR A 433 -12.04 19.16 4.97
C THR A 433 -11.89 17.80 4.28
N SER A 434 -12.83 16.89 4.53
CA SER A 434 -12.92 15.62 3.81
C SER A 434 -13.40 15.86 2.38
N MET A 435 -12.61 15.40 1.41
CA MET A 435 -12.95 15.52 -0.01
C MET A 435 -13.42 14.16 -0.52
N PHE A 436 -14.46 14.13 -1.33
CA PHE A 436 -15.07 12.92 -1.88
C PHE A 436 -14.99 12.95 -3.41
N ARG A 437 -15.00 11.78 -4.05
CA ARG A 437 -15.01 11.72 -5.51
C ARG A 437 -16.36 12.20 -6.04
N GLU A 438 -16.36 12.88 -7.19
CA GLU A 438 -17.59 13.38 -7.82
C GLU A 438 -18.44 12.27 -8.45
N ASP A 439 -17.82 11.16 -8.86
CA ASP A 439 -18.46 10.01 -9.47
C ASP A 439 -19.04 9.01 -8.45
N ASP A 440 -18.80 9.25 -7.16
CA ASP A 440 -19.12 8.33 -6.08
C ASP A 440 -20.07 8.97 -5.06
N ASN A 441 -21.31 9.23 -5.51
CA ASN A 441 -22.35 9.90 -4.72
C ASN A 441 -22.78 9.12 -3.47
N ASP A 442 -22.47 7.82 -3.38
CA ASP A 442 -22.85 6.94 -2.26
C ASP A 442 -21.65 6.60 -1.35
N SER A 443 -20.43 7.07 -1.64
CA SER A 443 -19.28 6.78 -0.80
C SER A 443 -19.29 7.57 0.50
N SER A 444 -19.32 6.81 1.60
CA SER A 444 -19.12 7.32 2.96
C SER A 444 -17.64 7.58 3.30
N SER A 445 -16.71 7.21 2.42
CA SER A 445 -15.27 7.30 2.66
C SER A 445 -14.64 8.46 1.87
N PRO A 446 -13.92 9.39 2.53
CA PRO A 446 -13.19 10.46 1.84
C PRO A 446 -12.16 9.90 0.85
N HIS A 447 -11.96 10.59 -0.26
CA HIS A 447 -10.87 10.33 -1.21
C HIS A 447 -9.53 10.91 -0.76
N TYR A 448 -9.56 12.06 -0.07
CA TYR A 448 -8.40 12.67 0.59
C TYR A 448 -8.87 13.77 1.56
N PHE A 449 -7.92 14.42 2.24
CA PHE A 449 -8.15 15.56 3.12
C PHE A 449 -7.54 16.82 2.52
N ARG A 450 -8.27 17.93 2.54
CA ARG A 450 -7.80 19.23 2.03
C ARG A 450 -7.71 20.24 3.18
N GLU A 451 -6.59 20.92 3.33
CA GLU A 451 -6.40 21.94 4.37
C GLU A 451 -7.53 22.98 4.31
N LYS A 452 -8.09 23.36 5.47
CA LYS A 452 -9.13 24.39 5.53
C LYS A 452 -8.52 25.76 5.19
N SER A 453 -9.09 26.45 4.21
CA SER A 453 -8.63 27.76 3.77
C SER A 453 -9.71 28.53 3.02
N THR A 454 -9.82 29.82 3.31
CA THR A 454 -10.72 30.75 2.62
C THR A 454 -10.40 30.90 1.13
N LEU A 455 -9.22 30.47 0.70
CA LEU A 455 -8.79 30.51 -0.71
C LEU A 455 -9.53 29.51 -1.60
N TRP A 456 -10.03 28.39 -1.05
CA TRP A 456 -10.74 27.34 -1.82
C TRP A 456 -11.96 26.72 -1.12
N ASP A 457 -12.27 27.12 0.12
CA ASP A 457 -13.49 26.74 0.83
C ASP A 457 -14.61 27.70 0.45
N TRP A 458 -15.04 27.60 -0.81
CA TRP A 458 -16.08 28.47 -1.37
C TRP A 458 -17.48 27.90 -1.09
N GLU A 459 -18.47 28.78 -0.95
CA GLU A 459 -19.88 28.39 -0.85
C GLU A 459 -20.40 27.77 -2.17
N ASP A 460 -19.80 28.19 -3.27
CA ASP A 460 -20.09 27.71 -4.62
C ASP A 460 -19.53 26.29 -4.83
N LYS A 461 -20.37 25.30 -4.58
CA LYS A 461 -20.04 23.86 -4.70
C LYS A 461 -19.85 23.37 -6.13
N ASP A 462 -20.14 24.21 -7.11
CA ASP A 462 -19.99 23.89 -8.53
C ASP A 462 -18.57 24.16 -9.03
N VAL A 463 -17.71 24.77 -8.20
CA VAL A 463 -16.27 24.90 -8.47
C VAL A 463 -15.54 23.77 -7.77
N VAL A 464 -14.77 23.01 -8.54
CA VAL A 464 -13.99 21.87 -8.06
C VAL A 464 -12.52 22.21 -8.13
N PHE A 465 -11.81 21.88 -7.05
CA PHE A 465 -10.36 21.97 -6.94
C PHE A 465 -9.82 20.54 -6.92
N GLN A 466 -9.37 20.04 -8.07
CA GLN A 466 -8.99 18.66 -8.27
C GLN A 466 -7.46 18.51 -8.26
N PRO A 467 -6.87 17.82 -7.26
CA PRO A 467 -5.46 17.49 -7.29
C PRO A 467 -5.15 16.52 -8.43
N HIS A 468 -4.00 16.73 -9.07
CA HIS A 468 -3.41 15.86 -10.08
C HIS A 468 -1.91 15.68 -9.80
N PHE A 469 -1.38 14.52 -10.20
CA PHE A 469 0.06 14.25 -10.17
C PHE A 469 0.80 15.12 -11.21
N PRO A 470 2.03 15.63 -10.94
CA PRO A 470 2.79 15.46 -9.71
C PRO A 470 2.35 16.37 -8.56
N ASN A 471 1.86 17.58 -8.81
CA ASN A 471 1.33 18.51 -7.80
C ASN A 471 0.44 19.58 -8.47
N THR A 472 -0.21 19.23 -9.59
CA THR A 472 -1.05 20.18 -10.34
C THR A 472 -2.40 20.30 -9.67
N LEU A 473 -2.93 21.51 -9.55
CA LEU A 473 -4.31 21.74 -9.11
C LEU A 473 -5.17 22.17 -10.30
N ILE A 474 -6.14 21.36 -10.68
CA ILE A 474 -7.10 21.71 -11.73
C ILE A 474 -8.31 22.36 -11.08
N VAL A 475 -8.59 23.61 -11.45
CA VAL A 475 -9.78 24.36 -11.04
C VAL A 475 -10.74 24.36 -12.21
N ARG A 476 -11.89 23.70 -12.04
CA ARG A 476 -12.88 23.51 -13.10
C ARG A 476 -14.30 23.49 -12.54
N PRO A 477 -15.33 23.66 -13.38
CA PRO A 477 -16.69 23.34 -12.99
C PRO A 477 -16.85 21.86 -12.60
N ARG A 478 -17.84 21.57 -11.76
CA ARG A 478 -18.30 20.21 -11.47
C ARG A 478 -18.66 19.46 -12.76
N SER A 479 -18.40 18.16 -12.80
CA SER A 479 -18.60 17.33 -14.01
C SER A 479 -20.03 17.34 -14.55
N THR A 480 -21.02 17.61 -13.70
CA THR A 480 -22.44 17.73 -14.07
C THR A 480 -22.78 19.02 -14.79
N ILE A 481 -21.86 19.98 -14.88
CA ILE A 481 -22.05 21.29 -15.51
C ILE A 481 -21.36 21.30 -16.86
N PRO A 482 -22.06 21.66 -17.96
CA PRO A 482 -21.43 21.76 -19.26
C PRO A 482 -20.26 22.75 -19.27
N SER A 483 -19.20 22.39 -20.01
CA SER A 483 -18.05 23.28 -20.22
C SER A 483 -18.51 24.61 -20.84
N GLY A 484 -18.00 25.73 -20.32
CA GLY A 484 -18.37 27.07 -20.74
C GLY A 484 -19.72 27.58 -20.20
N ALA A 485 -20.43 26.81 -19.36
CA ALA A 485 -21.70 27.25 -18.77
C ALA A 485 -21.54 28.00 -17.44
N LYS A 486 -20.39 27.88 -16.77
CA LYS A 486 -20.13 28.49 -15.46
C LYS A 486 -19.14 29.65 -15.59
N THR A 487 -19.44 30.75 -14.92
CA THR A 487 -18.59 31.95 -14.86
C THR A 487 -18.12 32.18 -13.43
N LEU A 488 -16.85 32.50 -13.24
CA LEU A 488 -16.32 32.91 -11.93
C LEU A 488 -16.62 34.39 -11.64
N THR A 489 -17.06 34.70 -10.42
CA THR A 489 -17.28 36.09 -9.97
C THR A 489 -15.96 36.83 -9.75
N GLY A 490 -15.99 38.16 -9.69
CA GLY A 490 -14.78 38.96 -9.42
C GLY A 490 -14.10 38.64 -8.08
N GLU A 491 -14.89 38.27 -7.06
CA GLU A 491 -14.37 37.81 -5.77
C GLU A 491 -13.67 36.45 -5.90
N GLN A 492 -14.30 35.49 -6.60
CA GLN A 492 -13.71 34.18 -6.86
C GLN A 492 -12.40 34.30 -7.65
N ILE A 493 -12.36 35.17 -8.66
CA ILE A 493 -11.15 35.46 -9.43
C ILE A 493 -10.04 36.03 -8.54
N THR A 494 -10.38 36.90 -7.59
CA THR A 494 -9.42 37.47 -6.64
C THR A 494 -8.86 36.40 -5.70
N LYS A 495 -9.73 35.53 -5.15
CA LYS A 495 -9.31 34.38 -4.32
C LYS A 495 -8.44 33.41 -5.11
N LEU A 496 -8.80 33.15 -6.36
CA LEU A 496 -8.05 32.27 -7.26
C LEU A 496 -6.65 32.82 -7.55
N ARG A 497 -6.51 34.12 -7.81
CA ARG A 497 -5.19 34.76 -7.96
C ARG A 497 -4.33 34.60 -6.70
N ALA A 498 -4.94 34.78 -5.52
CA ALA A 498 -4.24 34.57 -4.25
C ALA A 498 -3.86 33.11 -4.01
N LEU A 499 -4.72 32.15 -4.43
CA LEU A 499 -4.41 30.72 -4.38
C LEU A 499 -3.22 30.36 -5.28
N ILE A 500 -3.21 30.84 -6.53
CA ILE A 500 -2.11 30.60 -7.47
C ILE A 500 -0.78 31.09 -6.89
N ALA A 501 -0.77 32.27 -6.28
CA ALA A 501 0.43 32.84 -5.68
C ALA A 501 1.02 32.01 -4.52
N VAL A 502 0.19 31.26 -3.79
CA VAL A 502 0.66 30.42 -2.67
C VAL A 502 0.89 28.96 -3.05
N HIS A 503 0.26 28.48 -4.14
CA HIS A 503 0.32 27.10 -4.62
C HIS A 503 1.65 26.82 -5.35
N THR A 504 2.73 26.77 -4.58
CA THR A 504 4.11 26.75 -5.07
C THR A 504 4.64 25.37 -5.42
N ALA A 505 3.98 24.28 -5.01
CA ALA A 505 4.43 22.91 -5.27
C ALA A 505 4.18 22.45 -6.72
N GLY A 506 3.29 23.11 -7.45
CA GLY A 506 2.94 22.77 -8.82
C GLY A 506 1.94 23.77 -9.42
N PRO A 507 1.69 23.69 -10.73
CA PRO A 507 0.86 24.68 -11.42
C PRO A 507 -0.61 24.56 -11.00
N VAL A 508 -1.31 25.68 -11.07
CA VAL A 508 -2.77 25.72 -11.00
C VAL A 508 -3.31 25.93 -12.41
N ILE A 509 -4.07 24.97 -12.92
CA ILE A 509 -4.68 25.02 -14.25
C ILE A 509 -6.15 25.37 -14.09
N ILE A 510 -6.61 26.36 -14.83
CA ILE A 510 -8.01 26.80 -14.83
C ILE A 510 -8.64 26.40 -16.15
N GLU A 511 -9.74 25.66 -16.14
CA GLU A 511 -10.37 25.19 -17.37
C GLU A 511 -11.90 25.08 -17.25
N GLY A 512 -12.57 25.06 -18.41
CA GLY A 512 -14.00 24.79 -18.51
C GLY A 512 -14.95 25.91 -18.08
N PHE A 513 -14.44 27.08 -17.66
CA PHE A 513 -15.26 28.27 -17.38
C PHE A 513 -15.56 29.09 -18.63
N ALA A 514 -16.63 29.90 -18.59
CA ALA A 514 -17.07 30.73 -19.72
C ALA A 514 -16.19 31.96 -19.95
N ASN A 515 -15.58 32.50 -18.90
CA ASN A 515 -14.80 33.74 -18.93
C ASN A 515 -13.29 33.50 -19.04
N THR A 516 -12.89 32.62 -19.98
CA THR A 516 -11.50 32.18 -20.19
C THR A 516 -10.51 33.35 -20.36
N ASP A 517 -10.85 34.37 -21.14
CA ASP A 517 -9.91 35.47 -21.45
C ASP A 517 -9.43 36.23 -20.21
N MET A 518 -10.32 36.40 -19.20
CA MET A 518 -9.95 37.03 -17.93
C MET A 518 -9.13 36.09 -17.04
N LEU A 519 -9.33 34.78 -17.17
CA LEU A 519 -8.68 33.75 -16.35
C LEU A 519 -7.27 33.43 -16.88
N ASP A 520 -7.06 33.49 -18.19
CA ASP A 520 -5.74 33.35 -18.81
C ASP A 520 -4.79 34.45 -18.32
N THR A 521 -5.30 35.67 -18.15
CA THR A 521 -4.54 36.79 -17.57
C THR A 521 -4.18 36.55 -16.10
N VAL A 522 -5.01 35.79 -15.37
CA VAL A 522 -4.77 35.45 -13.96
C VAL A 522 -3.77 34.30 -13.83
N ALA A 523 -3.82 33.32 -14.72
CA ALA A 523 -2.86 32.22 -14.79
C ALA A 523 -1.46 32.68 -15.26
N ALA A 524 -1.38 33.71 -16.12
CA ALA A 524 -0.11 34.25 -16.64
C ALA A 524 0.57 35.29 -15.73
N ALA A 525 -0.08 35.73 -14.64
CA ALA A 525 0.42 36.79 -13.76
C ALA A 525 1.33 36.29 -12.62
N VAL A 526 1.63 35.00 -12.58
CA VAL A 526 2.51 34.30 -11.62
C VAL A 526 3.42 33.38 -12.42
#